data_AF-A0A2V5Z0U3-F1
#
_entry.id   AF-A0A2V5Z0U3-F1
#
_cell.length_a   1.000
_cell.length_b   1.000
_cell.length_c   1.000
_cell.angle_alpha   90.00
_cell.angle_beta   90.00
_cell.angle_gamma   90.00
#
_symmetry.space_group_name_H-M   'P 1'
#
loop_
_entity.id
_entity.type
_entity.pdbx_description
1 polymer ?
#
loop_
_entity_poly.entity_id
_entity_poly.type
_entity_poly.pdbx_seq_one_letter_code
_entity_poly.pdbx_strand_id
1 'polypeptide(L)'
;IYTDPLLGPLQDNGGPTFTHELLTGSPAIDAGDPSFTPPPDYDQRGAGYPRVVNGRIDIGAFELQTLPTPTPTPTPTPTPTPTPSPTPTPTPTPTPAYVAQVQQPINVDGTSVFNVRRGVVPIKFTLTRDGVSTCALPAATIAVYRTGTGGNQQIDESVYTGTADSGSNFRIDSCQYIYNLSASALGAGTYRVDIIINGQVVGSATFALR
;
A
#
# COMPACT_ATOMS: atom_id res chain seq x y z
N ILE A 1 49.07 47.52 2.88
CA ILE A 1 48.62 46.14 2.68
C ILE A 1 47.44 46.15 1.72
N TYR A 2 47.53 45.45 0.59
CA TYR A 2 46.46 45.33 -0.42
C TYR A 2 46.25 43.83 -0.69
N THR A 3 45.91 43.10 0.37
CA THR A 3 45.68 41.66 0.36
C THR A 3 44.19 41.43 0.57
N ASP A 4 43.60 40.48 -0.15
CA ASP A 4 42.22 40.05 0.06
C ASP A 4 42.04 39.61 1.53
N PRO A 5 41.07 40.19 2.27
CA PRO A 5 40.84 39.81 3.66
C PRO A 5 40.21 38.42 3.82
N LEU A 6 39.79 37.75 2.73
CA LEU A 6 39.19 36.41 2.73
C LEU A 6 38.06 36.30 3.75
N LEU A 7 37.06 37.16 3.58
CA LEU A 7 35.86 37.22 4.43
C LEU A 7 34.69 36.48 3.78
N GLY A 8 33.90 35.78 4.58
CA GLY A 8 32.58 35.30 4.19
C GLY A 8 31.58 36.47 4.03
N PRO A 9 30.38 36.22 3.49
CA PRO A 9 29.35 37.26 3.35
C PRO A 9 28.90 37.78 4.73
N LEU A 10 28.36 39.02 4.76
CA LEU A 10 27.67 39.54 5.93
C LEU A 10 26.39 38.72 6.16
N GLN A 11 26.38 37.91 7.21
CA GLN A 11 25.27 37.02 7.51
C GLN A 11 25.15 36.77 9.02
N ASP A 12 24.11 36.03 9.41
CA ASP A 12 23.98 35.50 10.76
C ASP A 12 25.02 34.38 10.98
N ASN A 13 26.08 34.68 11.75
CA ASN A 13 27.06 33.70 12.20
C ASN A 13 26.94 33.44 13.72
N GLY A 14 25.75 33.68 14.28
CA GLY A 14 25.48 33.70 15.71
C GLY A 14 25.54 35.11 16.31
N GLY A 15 24.78 35.33 17.38
CA GLY A 15 24.78 36.58 18.14
C GLY A 15 23.76 37.64 17.69
N PRO A 16 23.84 38.87 18.23
CA PRO A 16 22.78 39.88 18.06
C PRO A 16 22.88 40.68 16.75
N THR A 17 23.96 40.55 15.98
CA THR A 17 24.20 41.30 14.73
C THR A 17 24.88 40.42 13.68
N PHE A 18 24.64 40.70 12.40
CA PHE A 18 25.36 40.03 11.32
C PHE A 18 26.86 40.38 11.35
N THR A 19 27.69 39.39 11.03
CA THR A 19 29.16 39.51 11.00
C THR A 19 29.71 38.96 9.68
N HIS A 20 30.96 39.29 9.36
CA HIS A 20 31.72 38.61 8.31
C HIS A 20 32.60 37.55 8.97
N GLU A 21 32.39 36.28 8.64
CA GLU A 21 33.26 35.18 9.11
C GLU A 21 34.64 35.25 8.43
N LEU A 22 35.70 34.86 9.14
CA LEU A 22 37.03 34.71 8.56
C LEU A 22 37.13 33.36 7.86
N LEU A 23 37.38 33.37 6.55
CA LEU A 23 37.60 32.14 5.80
C LEU A 23 39.00 31.57 6.10
N THR A 24 39.17 30.27 5.86
CA THR A 24 40.45 29.58 6.03
C THR A 24 41.57 30.32 5.28
N GLY A 25 42.64 30.66 6.00
CA GLY A 25 43.79 31.37 5.45
C GLY A 25 43.69 32.89 5.42
N SER A 26 42.63 33.47 6.01
CA SER A 26 42.48 34.92 6.12
C SER A 26 43.69 35.58 6.79
N PRO A 27 44.21 36.69 6.23
CA PRO A 27 45.29 37.46 6.85
C PRO A 27 44.87 38.16 8.14
N ALA A 28 43.59 38.11 8.51
CA ALA A 28 43.08 38.63 9.77
C ALA A 28 43.23 37.64 10.94
N ILE A 29 43.42 36.34 10.66
CA ILE A 29 43.56 35.31 11.70
C ILE A 29 44.87 35.52 12.46
N ASP A 30 44.80 35.55 13.79
CA ASP A 30 45.93 35.76 14.69
C ASP A 30 46.77 36.99 14.30
N ALA A 31 46.14 38.05 13.80
CA ALA A 31 46.81 39.24 13.27
C ALA A 31 46.50 40.52 14.06
N GLY A 32 45.65 40.44 15.07
CA GLY A 32 45.33 41.57 15.94
C GLY A 32 46.53 42.05 16.74
N ASP A 33 46.54 43.36 17.03
CA ASP A 33 47.55 44.00 17.87
C ASP A 33 47.55 43.35 19.25
N PRO A 34 48.69 42.87 19.78
CA PRO A 34 48.74 42.28 21.12
C PRO A 34 48.56 43.30 22.26
N SER A 35 48.49 44.60 21.98
CA SER A 35 48.44 45.66 23.00
C SER A 35 47.05 45.91 23.63
N PHE A 36 46.11 44.97 23.56
CA PHE A 36 44.80 45.10 24.23
C PHE A 36 44.87 44.64 25.70
N THR A 37 44.63 45.55 26.64
CA THR A 37 44.64 45.23 28.09
C THR A 37 43.47 45.87 28.84
N PRO A 38 42.49 45.08 29.32
CA PRO A 38 42.16 43.73 28.86
C PRO A 38 41.45 43.78 27.49
N PRO A 39 41.58 42.74 26.64
CA PRO A 39 40.69 42.60 25.50
C PRO A 39 39.24 42.40 25.98
N PRO A 40 38.21 42.70 25.15
CA PRO A 40 36.85 42.26 25.42
C PRO A 40 36.80 40.73 25.64
N ASP A 41 35.89 40.24 26.47
CA ASP A 41 35.79 38.80 26.76
C ASP A 41 35.33 37.99 25.53
N TYR A 42 34.47 38.59 24.71
CA TYR A 42 33.82 37.94 23.58
C TYR A 42 33.88 38.76 22.31
N ASP A 43 33.65 38.10 21.18
CA ASP A 43 33.48 38.76 19.89
C ASP A 43 32.10 39.40 19.72
N GLN A 44 31.82 40.01 18.55
CA GLN A 44 30.56 40.72 18.34
C GLN A 44 29.33 39.78 18.45
N ARG A 45 29.53 38.46 18.38
CA ARG A 45 28.49 37.47 18.54
C ARG A 45 28.10 37.24 20.02
N GLY A 46 28.95 37.66 20.96
CA GLY A 46 28.68 37.64 22.39
C GLY A 46 29.09 36.34 23.11
N ALA A 47 28.45 36.07 24.26
CA ALA A 47 28.85 34.97 25.14
C ALA A 47 28.91 33.61 24.42
N GLY A 48 30.01 32.88 24.62
CA GLY A 48 30.30 31.63 23.91
C GLY A 48 31.27 31.78 22.74
N TYR A 49 31.59 33.01 22.33
CA TYR A 49 32.57 33.31 21.29
C TYR A 49 33.74 34.11 21.88
N PRO A 50 34.69 33.46 22.59
CA PRO A 50 35.81 34.14 23.26
C PRO A 50 36.64 34.96 22.28
N ARG A 51 37.09 36.14 22.73
CA ARG A 51 37.88 37.07 21.90
C ARG A 51 39.34 36.66 21.70
N VAL A 52 39.85 35.77 22.55
CA VAL A 52 41.24 35.28 22.50
C VAL A 52 41.20 33.78 22.28
N VAL A 53 41.56 33.33 21.08
CA VAL A 53 41.74 31.93 20.71
C VAL A 53 43.21 31.75 20.31
N ASN A 54 43.83 30.61 20.62
CA ASN A 54 45.27 30.37 20.35
C ASN A 54 46.24 31.42 20.93
N GLY A 55 45.80 32.24 21.89
CA GLY A 55 46.64 33.25 22.56
C GLY A 55 46.75 34.59 21.83
N ARG A 56 46.00 34.80 20.74
CA ARG A 56 45.93 36.07 20.01
C ARG A 56 44.48 36.35 19.59
N ILE A 57 44.23 37.61 19.21
CA ILE A 57 42.93 38.03 18.68
C ILE A 57 43.05 38.17 17.16
N ASP A 58 41.97 37.90 16.47
CA ASP A 58 41.82 38.18 15.06
C ASP A 58 41.53 39.66 14.80
N ILE A 59 41.82 40.14 13.59
CA ILE A 59 41.45 41.49 13.18
C ILE A 59 39.96 41.52 12.81
N GLY A 60 39.17 42.32 13.54
CA GLY A 60 37.81 42.66 13.17
C GLY A 60 36.77 42.25 14.20
N ALA A 61 35.53 42.02 13.76
CA ALA A 61 34.39 41.80 14.65
C ALA A 61 34.15 40.32 15.03
N PHE A 62 34.80 39.39 14.34
CA PHE A 62 34.64 37.94 14.46
C PHE A 62 35.97 37.27 14.84
N GLU A 63 35.95 36.32 15.77
CA GLU A 63 37.08 35.42 16.06
C GLU A 63 36.85 34.02 15.48
N LEU A 64 37.84 33.46 14.80
CA LEU A 64 37.84 32.08 14.37
C LEU A 64 37.95 31.15 15.58
N GLN A 65 36.86 30.43 15.87
CA GLN A 65 36.85 29.44 16.93
C GLN A 65 37.46 28.14 16.42
N THR A 66 38.49 27.62 17.10
CA THR A 66 38.92 26.24 16.87
C THR A 66 37.88 25.32 17.50
N LEU A 67 37.05 24.66 16.68
CA LEU A 67 36.17 23.62 17.19
C LEU A 67 37.06 22.56 17.87
N PRO A 68 36.76 22.14 19.11
CA PRO A 68 37.50 21.02 19.70
C PRO A 68 37.37 19.82 18.76
N THR A 69 38.50 19.26 18.34
CA THR A 69 38.51 17.98 17.64
C THR A 69 37.70 17.00 18.48
N PRO A 70 36.60 16.40 17.97
CA PRO A 70 35.87 15.42 18.74
C PRO A 70 36.85 14.30 19.08
N THR A 71 37.08 14.07 20.37
CA THR A 71 37.77 12.87 20.84
C THR A 71 37.05 11.69 20.20
N PRO A 72 37.75 10.74 19.53
CA PRO A 72 37.08 9.58 18.98
C PRO A 72 36.37 8.86 20.12
N THR A 73 35.04 8.94 20.13
CA THR A 73 34.21 8.11 21.00
C THR A 73 34.57 6.66 20.66
N PRO A 74 34.95 5.82 21.63
CA PRO A 74 35.23 4.41 21.35
C PRO A 74 34.02 3.84 20.62
N THR A 75 34.25 3.33 19.41
CA THR A 75 33.19 2.68 18.64
C THR A 75 32.66 1.54 19.50
N PRO A 76 31.36 1.51 19.86
CA PRO A 76 30.82 0.37 20.58
C PRO A 76 31.07 -0.86 19.71
N THR A 77 31.73 -1.88 20.28
CA THR A 77 31.80 -3.21 19.67
C THR A 77 30.39 -3.59 19.24
N PRO A 78 30.15 -4.00 17.98
CA PRO A 78 28.82 -4.35 17.54
C PRO A 78 28.30 -5.46 18.44
N THR A 79 27.34 -5.14 19.30
CA THR A 79 26.48 -6.14 19.92
C THR A 79 25.88 -6.94 18.76
N PRO A 80 25.93 -8.28 18.75
CA PRO A 80 25.30 -9.05 17.69
C PRO A 80 23.86 -8.57 17.58
N THR A 81 23.51 -7.99 16.44
CA THR A 81 22.14 -7.60 16.15
C THR A 81 21.33 -8.88 16.26
N PRO A 82 20.29 -8.97 17.12
CA PRO A 82 19.43 -10.13 17.11
C PRO A 82 18.91 -10.26 15.69
N THR A 83 19.19 -11.39 15.05
CA THR A 83 18.59 -11.73 13.76
C THR A 83 17.09 -11.46 13.90
N PRO A 84 16.48 -10.61 13.03
CA PRO A 84 15.05 -10.37 13.13
C PRO A 84 14.37 -11.72 13.11
N SER A 85 13.64 -12.02 14.18
CA SER A 85 12.71 -13.15 14.17
C SER A 85 11.86 -13.01 12.92
N PRO A 86 11.66 -14.06 12.10
CA PRO A 86 10.82 -13.94 10.92
C PRO A 86 9.51 -13.31 11.36
N THR A 87 9.16 -12.18 10.75
CA THR A 87 7.82 -11.63 10.89
C THR A 87 6.88 -12.79 10.59
N PRO A 88 5.96 -13.17 11.49
CA PRO A 88 5.04 -14.25 11.19
C PRO A 88 4.36 -13.88 9.88
N THR A 89 4.58 -14.69 8.84
CA THR A 89 3.81 -14.58 7.60
C THR A 89 2.36 -14.52 8.04
N PRO A 90 1.57 -13.50 7.63
CA PRO A 90 0.18 -13.42 8.04
C PRO A 90 -0.45 -14.77 7.73
N THR A 91 -0.89 -15.47 8.78
CA THR A 91 -1.67 -16.69 8.61
C THR A 91 -2.83 -16.29 7.71
N PRO A 92 -3.02 -16.92 6.53
CA PRO A 92 -4.11 -16.55 5.65
C PRO A 92 -5.38 -16.60 6.48
N THR A 93 -6.09 -15.48 6.58
CA THR A 93 -7.40 -15.48 7.21
C THR A 93 -8.22 -16.53 6.46
N PRO A 94 -8.79 -17.54 7.16
CA PRO A 94 -9.55 -18.57 6.49
C PRO A 94 -10.62 -17.85 5.64
N THR A 95 -10.58 -18.09 4.33
CA THR A 95 -11.60 -17.53 3.44
C THR A 95 -12.93 -18.11 3.90
N PRO A 96 -13.94 -17.28 4.26
CA PRO A 96 -15.20 -17.80 4.78
C PRO A 96 -15.80 -18.77 3.76
N ALA A 97 -16.16 -19.95 4.22
CA ALA A 97 -16.73 -20.99 3.38
C ALA A 97 -18.17 -20.62 3.05
N TYR A 98 -18.39 -20.09 1.84
CA TYR A 98 -19.73 -19.92 1.31
C TYR A 98 -20.24 -21.23 0.72
N VAL A 99 -21.54 -21.45 0.81
CA VAL A 99 -22.24 -22.51 0.09
C VAL A 99 -23.44 -21.91 -0.63
N ALA A 100 -23.60 -22.23 -1.92
CA ALA A 100 -24.74 -21.78 -2.69
C ALA A 100 -25.90 -22.78 -2.60
N GLN A 101 -27.08 -22.27 -2.28
CA GLN A 101 -28.33 -23.03 -2.22
C GLN A 101 -29.16 -22.71 -3.46
N VAL A 102 -29.18 -23.64 -4.42
CA VAL A 102 -29.97 -23.52 -5.65
C VAL A 102 -31.45 -23.43 -5.30
N GLN A 103 -32.14 -22.50 -5.95
CA GLN A 103 -33.56 -22.23 -5.75
C GLN A 103 -34.34 -22.61 -7.01
N GLN A 104 -35.64 -22.84 -6.83
CA GLN A 104 -36.57 -23.03 -7.93
C GLN A 104 -36.47 -21.87 -8.94
N PRO A 105 -36.60 -22.15 -10.26
CA PRO A 105 -37.21 -23.34 -10.86
C PRO A 105 -36.23 -24.49 -11.19
N ILE A 106 -34.96 -24.40 -10.77
CA ILE A 106 -34.03 -25.52 -10.90
C ILE A 106 -34.14 -26.40 -9.66
N ASN A 107 -34.50 -27.67 -9.86
CA ASN A 107 -34.53 -28.66 -8.81
C ASN A 107 -33.09 -29.05 -8.47
N VAL A 108 -32.79 -29.12 -7.17
CA VAL A 108 -31.46 -29.51 -6.67
C VAL A 108 -31.06 -30.93 -7.09
N ASP A 109 -32.04 -31.79 -7.39
CA ASP A 109 -31.84 -33.16 -7.87
C ASP A 109 -31.45 -33.24 -9.36
N GLY A 110 -31.40 -32.10 -10.06
CA GLY A 110 -31.03 -32.02 -11.47
C GLY A 110 -32.13 -32.41 -12.46
N THR A 111 -33.37 -32.63 -12.01
CA THR A 111 -34.48 -33.10 -12.85
C THR A 111 -35.15 -32.01 -13.69
N SER A 112 -34.80 -30.74 -13.49
CA SER A 112 -35.45 -29.63 -14.21
C SER A 112 -35.21 -29.69 -15.72
N VAL A 113 -36.29 -29.49 -16.47
CA VAL A 113 -36.28 -29.40 -17.94
C VAL A 113 -36.92 -28.08 -18.37
N PHE A 114 -36.19 -27.29 -19.15
CA PHE A 114 -36.67 -26.04 -19.73
C PHE A 114 -36.84 -26.19 -21.25
N ASN A 115 -37.71 -25.38 -21.82
CA ASN A 115 -37.95 -25.38 -23.26
C ASN A 115 -36.83 -24.62 -23.99
N VAL A 116 -36.13 -25.28 -24.91
CA VAL A 116 -35.00 -24.68 -25.63
C VAL A 116 -35.41 -23.50 -26.51
N ARG A 117 -36.64 -23.49 -27.03
CA ARG A 117 -37.13 -22.47 -27.96
C ARG A 117 -37.84 -21.31 -27.26
N ARG A 118 -37.98 -21.34 -25.93
CA ARG A 118 -38.73 -20.33 -25.18
C ARG A 118 -37.97 -19.82 -23.97
N GLY A 119 -37.70 -18.51 -23.99
CA GLY A 119 -37.40 -17.72 -22.80
C GLY A 119 -35.98 -17.88 -22.27
N VAL A 120 -35.86 -17.76 -20.95
CA VAL A 120 -34.61 -17.77 -20.21
C VAL A 120 -34.59 -18.95 -19.24
N VAL A 121 -33.39 -19.48 -18.96
CA VAL A 121 -33.17 -20.39 -17.83
C VAL A 121 -32.69 -19.56 -16.64
N PRO A 122 -33.52 -19.33 -15.61
CA PRO A 122 -33.10 -18.58 -14.44
C PRO A 122 -32.31 -19.49 -13.49
N ILE A 123 -31.02 -19.19 -13.32
CA ILE A 123 -30.18 -19.75 -12.25
C ILE A 123 -30.37 -18.86 -11.03
N LYS A 124 -31.10 -19.38 -10.04
CA LYS A 124 -31.38 -18.69 -8.79
C LYS A 124 -30.68 -19.38 -7.63
N PHE A 125 -29.98 -18.64 -6.78
CA PHE A 125 -29.39 -19.20 -5.57
C PHE A 125 -29.25 -18.16 -4.46
N THR A 126 -29.32 -18.64 -3.22
CA THR A 126 -28.96 -17.88 -2.01
C THR A 126 -27.63 -18.41 -1.46
N LEU A 127 -26.99 -17.66 -0.56
CA LEU A 127 -25.76 -18.08 0.09
C LEU A 127 -25.99 -18.39 1.56
N THR A 128 -25.34 -19.44 2.03
CA THR A 128 -25.00 -19.59 3.44
C THR A 128 -23.51 -19.30 3.63
N ARG A 129 -23.16 -18.74 4.78
CA ARG A 129 -21.78 -18.58 5.25
C ARG A 129 -21.67 -19.31 6.58
N ASP A 130 -20.72 -20.23 6.68
CA ASP A 130 -20.52 -21.08 7.87
C ASP A 130 -21.82 -21.78 8.31
N GLY A 131 -22.64 -22.20 7.33
CA GLY A 131 -23.91 -22.89 7.54
C GLY A 131 -25.12 -21.99 7.80
N VAL A 132 -24.95 -20.67 7.91
CA VAL A 132 -26.03 -19.71 8.20
C VAL A 132 -26.37 -18.88 6.96
N SER A 133 -27.66 -18.75 6.63
CA SER A 133 -28.12 -17.90 5.52
C SER A 133 -27.61 -16.47 5.67
N THR A 134 -27.08 -15.89 4.59
CA THR A 134 -26.48 -14.56 4.61
C THR A 134 -26.92 -13.69 3.44
N CYS A 135 -27.07 -12.40 3.72
CA CYS A 135 -27.23 -11.33 2.73
C CYS A 135 -25.90 -10.60 2.45
N ALA A 136 -24.78 -11.13 2.93
CA ALA A 136 -23.47 -10.69 2.47
C ALA A 136 -23.20 -11.31 1.10
N LEU A 137 -23.39 -10.52 0.05
CA LEU A 137 -23.41 -10.98 -1.34
C LEU A 137 -22.13 -10.56 -2.05
N PRO A 138 -21.03 -11.33 -1.94
CA PRO A 138 -19.81 -11.07 -2.72
C PRO A 138 -20.09 -11.22 -4.22
N ALA A 139 -19.15 -10.76 -5.05
CA ALA A 139 -19.24 -11.02 -6.49
C ALA A 139 -19.35 -12.53 -6.75
N ALA A 140 -20.32 -12.91 -7.60
CA ALA A 140 -20.56 -14.28 -7.98
C ALA A 140 -20.37 -14.45 -9.48
N THR A 141 -19.82 -15.57 -9.88
CA THR A 141 -19.61 -15.97 -11.27
C THR A 141 -20.27 -17.32 -11.48
N ILE A 142 -20.82 -17.57 -12.68
CA ILE A 142 -21.29 -18.91 -13.05
C ILE A 142 -20.53 -19.43 -14.27
N ALA A 143 -20.19 -20.71 -14.24
CA ALA A 143 -19.59 -21.44 -15.36
C ALA A 143 -20.57 -22.51 -15.87
N VAL A 144 -20.89 -22.50 -17.16
CA VAL A 144 -21.88 -23.40 -17.76
C VAL A 144 -21.20 -24.43 -18.66
N TYR A 145 -21.49 -25.71 -18.41
CA TYR A 145 -20.95 -26.86 -19.13
C TYR A 145 -22.07 -27.64 -19.81
N ARG A 146 -21.88 -28.05 -21.07
CA ARG A 146 -22.68 -29.15 -21.62
C ARG A 146 -22.16 -30.45 -21.06
N THR A 147 -23.06 -31.26 -20.53
CA THR A 147 -22.75 -32.65 -20.16
C THR A 147 -23.12 -33.55 -21.33
N GLY A 148 -22.12 -34.14 -22.00
CA GLY A 148 -22.30 -35.09 -23.11
C GLY A 148 -21.35 -36.30 -23.01
N THR A 149 -21.53 -37.30 -23.88
CA THR A 149 -20.75 -38.57 -23.90
C THR A 149 -19.26 -38.42 -24.20
N GLY A 150 -18.76 -37.21 -24.47
CA GLY A 150 -17.36 -36.93 -24.81
C GLY A 150 -16.62 -36.00 -23.83
N GLY A 151 -17.17 -35.76 -22.63
CA GLY A 151 -16.58 -34.86 -21.62
C GLY A 151 -17.29 -33.50 -21.53
N ASN A 152 -17.11 -32.81 -20.40
CA ASN A 152 -17.70 -31.49 -20.15
C ASN A 152 -17.05 -30.45 -21.07
N GLN A 153 -17.77 -30.01 -22.10
CA GLN A 153 -17.37 -28.85 -22.88
C GLN A 153 -17.90 -27.59 -22.19
N GLN A 154 -16.98 -26.70 -21.79
CA GLN A 154 -17.31 -25.37 -21.29
C GLN A 154 -17.91 -24.59 -22.45
N ILE A 155 -19.20 -24.27 -22.36
CA ILE A 155 -19.94 -23.60 -23.45
C ILE A 155 -19.96 -22.09 -23.25
N ASP A 156 -19.97 -21.63 -21.99
CA ASP A 156 -20.06 -20.21 -21.69
C ASP A 156 -19.47 -19.92 -20.30
N GLU A 157 -18.42 -19.11 -20.27
CA GLU A 157 -17.88 -18.53 -19.06
C GLU A 157 -18.52 -17.15 -18.93
N SER A 158 -19.70 -17.07 -18.32
CA SER A 158 -20.23 -15.77 -17.92
C SER A 158 -19.40 -15.26 -16.74
N VAL A 159 -18.19 -14.77 -17.04
CA VAL A 159 -17.32 -14.02 -16.14
C VAL A 159 -18.01 -12.68 -15.85
N TYR A 160 -18.99 -12.70 -14.95
CA TYR A 160 -19.58 -11.47 -14.46
C TYR A 160 -18.80 -11.05 -13.21
N THR A 161 -17.77 -10.24 -13.42
CA THR A 161 -16.95 -9.64 -12.35
C THR A 161 -17.52 -8.30 -11.85
N GLY A 162 -18.77 -7.97 -12.20
CA GLY A 162 -19.41 -6.70 -11.86
C GLY A 162 -20.23 -6.74 -10.57
N THR A 163 -20.34 -5.59 -9.91
CA THR A 163 -21.38 -5.32 -8.90
C THR A 163 -22.76 -5.46 -9.55
N ALA A 164 -23.74 -6.03 -8.83
CA ALA A 164 -25.11 -6.13 -9.31
C ALA A 164 -25.64 -4.75 -9.77
N ASP A 165 -26.45 -4.76 -10.84
CA ASP A 165 -27.14 -3.62 -11.49
C ASP A 165 -26.55 -3.04 -12.81
N SER A 166 -25.69 -3.76 -13.56
CA SER A 166 -25.21 -3.30 -14.88
C SER A 166 -25.56 -4.18 -16.10
N GLY A 167 -26.61 -5.00 -16.04
CA GLY A 167 -27.11 -5.73 -17.22
C GLY A 167 -28.46 -6.44 -17.04
N SER A 168 -29.15 -6.78 -18.14
CA SER A 168 -30.47 -7.44 -18.11
C SER A 168 -30.45 -8.92 -17.67
N ASN A 169 -29.27 -9.55 -17.69
CA ASN A 169 -29.12 -11.00 -17.49
C ASN A 169 -28.65 -11.41 -16.10
N PHE A 170 -28.22 -10.46 -15.25
CA PHE A 170 -27.84 -10.72 -13.86
C PHE A 170 -28.42 -9.65 -12.95
N ARG A 171 -29.03 -10.08 -11.84
CA ARG A 171 -29.47 -9.18 -10.78
C ARG A 171 -29.44 -9.88 -9.43
N ILE A 172 -29.44 -9.08 -8.38
CA ILE A 172 -29.68 -9.52 -7.02
C ILE A 172 -31.03 -8.97 -6.58
N ASP A 173 -31.88 -9.84 -6.03
CA ASP A 173 -33.17 -9.45 -5.48
C ASP A 173 -33.44 -10.24 -4.20
N SER A 174 -33.89 -9.59 -3.14
CA SER A 174 -34.19 -10.24 -1.84
C SER A 174 -33.10 -11.22 -1.34
N CYS A 175 -31.82 -10.82 -1.44
CA CYS A 175 -30.63 -11.65 -1.09
C CYS A 175 -30.44 -12.93 -1.93
N GLN A 176 -31.01 -12.96 -3.12
CA GLN A 176 -30.89 -14.06 -4.07
C GLN A 176 -30.20 -13.55 -5.34
N TYR A 177 -29.22 -14.31 -5.82
CA TYR A 177 -28.63 -14.11 -7.14
C TYR A 177 -29.55 -14.67 -8.21
N ILE A 178 -29.72 -13.95 -9.31
CA ILE A 178 -30.55 -14.35 -10.44
C ILE A 178 -29.76 -14.15 -11.72
N TYR A 179 -29.33 -15.24 -12.36
CA TYR A 179 -28.74 -15.22 -13.70
C TYR A 179 -29.77 -15.75 -14.71
N ASN A 180 -30.07 -14.99 -15.75
CA ASN A 180 -31.00 -15.38 -16.81
C ASN A 180 -30.21 -15.77 -18.05
N LEU A 181 -30.03 -17.09 -18.26
CA LEU A 181 -29.36 -17.62 -19.44
C LEU A 181 -30.33 -17.70 -20.61
N SER A 182 -29.88 -17.40 -21.83
CA SER A 182 -30.69 -17.59 -23.03
C SER A 182 -30.79 -19.07 -23.39
N ALA A 183 -31.99 -19.66 -23.26
CA ALA A 183 -32.21 -21.08 -23.56
C ALA A 183 -31.91 -21.40 -25.03
N SER A 184 -32.25 -20.49 -25.95
CA SER A 184 -32.03 -20.67 -27.38
C SER A 184 -30.56 -20.58 -27.77
N ALA A 185 -29.77 -19.74 -27.08
CA ALA A 185 -28.33 -19.62 -27.31
C ALA A 185 -27.58 -20.87 -26.85
N LEU A 186 -28.01 -21.48 -25.74
CA LEU A 186 -27.45 -22.74 -25.25
C LEU A 186 -27.81 -23.90 -26.18
N GLY A 187 -29.04 -23.97 -26.69
CA GLY A 187 -29.50 -25.08 -27.53
C GLY A 187 -29.84 -26.34 -26.72
N ALA A 188 -30.40 -27.36 -27.37
CA ALA A 188 -30.90 -28.56 -26.68
C ALA A 188 -29.74 -29.37 -26.09
N GLY A 189 -29.93 -29.91 -24.89
CA GLY A 189 -28.88 -30.68 -24.20
C GLY A 189 -29.06 -30.69 -22.68
N THR A 190 -28.18 -31.40 -22.00
CA THR A 190 -28.08 -31.36 -20.53
C THR A 190 -26.90 -30.48 -20.13
N TYR A 191 -27.11 -29.65 -19.11
CA TYR A 191 -26.16 -28.63 -18.68
C TYR A 191 -25.91 -28.74 -17.18
N ARG A 192 -24.65 -28.51 -16.80
CA ARG A 192 -24.24 -28.28 -15.42
C ARG A 192 -23.75 -26.84 -15.28
N VAL A 193 -24.14 -26.19 -14.20
CA VAL A 193 -23.71 -24.83 -13.85
C VAL A 193 -22.94 -24.91 -12.54
N ASP A 194 -21.72 -24.39 -12.53
CA ASP A 194 -20.96 -24.14 -11.30
C ASP A 194 -21.17 -22.71 -10.84
N ILE A 195 -21.41 -22.54 -9.53
CA ILE A 195 -21.54 -21.25 -8.86
C ILE A 195 -20.22 -20.98 -8.15
N ILE A 196 -19.58 -19.86 -8.48
CA ILE A 196 -18.23 -19.54 -8.06
C ILE A 196 -18.23 -18.25 -7.23
N ILE A 197 -17.64 -18.31 -6.04
CA ILE A 197 -17.42 -17.18 -5.14
C ILE A 197 -15.93 -17.17 -4.78
N ASN A 198 -15.27 -16.02 -4.92
CA ASN A 198 -13.83 -15.88 -4.65
C ASN A 198 -12.95 -16.92 -5.39
N GLY A 199 -13.34 -17.31 -6.60
CA GLY A 199 -12.62 -18.31 -7.40
C GLY A 199 -12.86 -19.77 -6.98
N GLN A 200 -13.69 -20.05 -5.97
CA GLN A 200 -14.03 -21.40 -5.55
C GLN A 200 -15.46 -21.77 -5.95
N VAL A 201 -15.66 -23.01 -6.42
CA VAL A 201 -17.01 -23.55 -6.66
C VAL A 201 -17.67 -23.79 -5.30
N VAL A 202 -18.76 -23.07 -5.03
CA VAL A 202 -19.52 -23.13 -3.77
C VAL A 202 -20.86 -23.84 -3.91
N GLY A 203 -21.23 -24.23 -5.12
CA GLY A 203 -22.44 -25.00 -5.41
C GLY A 203 -22.55 -25.26 -6.91
N SER A 204 -23.44 -26.17 -7.28
CA SER A 204 -23.71 -26.46 -8.68
C SER A 204 -25.17 -26.87 -8.90
N ALA A 205 -25.66 -26.69 -10.13
CA ALA A 205 -26.99 -27.08 -10.54
C ALA A 205 -26.94 -27.80 -11.89
N THR A 206 -27.88 -28.72 -12.13
CA THR A 206 -28.02 -29.40 -13.43
C THR A 206 -29.43 -29.17 -13.96
N PHE A 207 -29.56 -28.98 -15.27
CA PHE A 207 -30.85 -28.91 -15.95
C PHE A 207 -30.75 -29.41 -17.40
N ALA A 208 -31.88 -29.70 -18.02
CA ALA A 208 -31.95 -30.03 -19.45
C ALA A 208 -32.71 -28.98 -20.24
N LEU A 209 -32.33 -28.83 -21.51
CA LEU A 209 -33.04 -28.07 -22.53
C LEU A 209 -33.58 -29.03 -23.60
N ARG A 210 -34.89 -28.99 -23.81
CA ARG A 210 -35.59 -29.82 -24.80
C ARG A 210 -36.54 -28.98 -25.66
#